data_AF-A0A9X7IL19-F1
#
_entry.id   AF-A0A9X7IL19-F1
#
_cell.length_a   1.000
_cell.length_b   1.000
_cell.length_c   1.000
_cell.angle_alpha   90.00
_cell.angle_beta   90.00
_cell.angle_gamma   90.00
#
_symmetry.space_group_name_H-M   'P 1'
#
loop_
_entity.id
_entity.type
_entity.pdbx_description
1 polymer ?
#
loop_
_entity_poly.entity_id
_entity_poly.type
_entity_poly.pdbx_seq_one_letter_code
_entity_poly.pdbx_strand_id
1 'polypeptide(L)'
;MSSAFIIAAGLCIVAGGFLDYLKVPLESKRRIYWYLAALTMLFAVLAAYPDPATILAAIGVMLIATVGWAYAHTPYIRIRGTIYAFQPLHKNAESEGDSAKLQRHEQIATPPKIWWIIAGFGLAFDVAVCSSFLPGREGFSFHNDRELILYMLGFCLLFAVGMGYGEAKFRYPIAQGQRLQFFIASVSSAGLFAVVYLSVYHLTSKATRHRDN
;
A
#
# COMPACT_ATOMS: atom_id res chain seq x y z
N MET A 1 26.70 22.05 8.25
CA MET A 1 27.15 20.72 7.82
C MET A 1 25.99 19.74 7.62
N SER A 2 25.03 19.64 8.55
CA SER A 2 23.84 18.77 8.42
C SER A 2 23.06 18.92 7.10
N SER A 3 22.87 20.16 6.61
CA SER A 3 22.13 20.42 5.35
C SER A 3 22.75 19.77 4.10
N ALA A 4 24.08 19.68 4.03
CA ALA A 4 24.75 19.05 2.88
C ALA A 4 24.53 17.53 2.84
N PHE A 5 24.52 16.88 4.00
CA PHE A 5 24.23 15.45 4.12
C PHE A 5 22.76 15.15 3.81
N ILE A 6 21.83 16.02 4.22
CA ILE A 6 20.40 15.88 3.87
C ILE A 6 20.21 15.98 2.35
N ILE A 7 20.86 16.95 1.69
CA ILE A 7 20.81 17.10 0.24
C ILE A 7 21.40 15.86 -0.45
N ALA A 8 22.54 15.35 0.03
CA ALA A 8 23.16 14.16 -0.52
C ALA A 8 22.28 12.90 -0.36
N ALA A 9 21.61 12.75 0.79
CA ALA A 9 20.62 11.70 1.02
C ALA A 9 19.43 11.83 0.05
N GLY A 10 18.91 13.04 -0.14
CA GLY A 10 17.84 13.33 -1.08
C GLY A 10 18.21 12.97 -2.53
N LEU A 11 19.41 13.33 -2.97
CA LEU A 11 19.92 12.98 -4.31
C LEU A 11 19.99 11.46 -4.51
N CYS A 12 20.39 10.71 -3.49
CA CYS A 12 20.48 9.24 -3.58
C CYS A 12 19.09 8.58 -3.70
N ILE A 13 18.09 9.11 -3.00
CA ILE A 13 16.70 8.67 -3.13
C ILE A 13 16.17 8.95 -4.54
N VAL A 14 16.37 10.17 -5.04
CA VAL A 14 15.92 10.57 -6.39
C VAL A 14 16.59 9.70 -7.45
N ALA A 15 17.91 9.49 -7.34
CA ALA A 15 18.64 8.60 -8.24
C ALA A 15 18.11 7.16 -8.19
N GLY A 16 17.80 6.65 -7.00
CA GLY A 16 17.22 5.32 -6.80
C GLY A 16 15.83 5.17 -7.45
N GLY A 17 14.99 6.20 -7.36
CA GLY A 17 13.69 6.23 -8.03
C GLY A 17 13.79 6.30 -9.56
N PHE A 18 14.84 6.92 -10.09
CA PHE A 18 15.05 7.03 -11.53
C PHE A 18 15.63 5.77 -12.20
N LEU A 19 16.09 4.78 -11.41
CA LEU A 19 16.69 3.55 -11.92
C LEU A 19 15.76 2.74 -12.82
N ASP A 20 14.44 2.79 -12.60
CA ASP A 20 13.49 2.02 -13.40
C ASP A 20 13.42 2.51 -14.86
N TYR A 21 13.68 3.78 -15.12
CA TYR A 21 13.70 4.36 -16.47
C TYR A 21 14.96 3.99 -17.27
N LEU A 22 16.02 3.54 -16.61
CA LEU A 22 17.26 3.18 -17.28
C LEU A 22 17.16 1.79 -17.92
N LYS A 23 17.72 1.62 -19.13
CA LYS A 23 17.79 0.33 -19.84
C LYS A 23 18.97 -0.50 -19.33
N VAL A 24 18.93 -0.87 -18.06
CA VAL A 24 19.98 -1.64 -17.35
C VAL A 24 19.40 -2.99 -16.90
N PRO A 25 20.18 -4.09 -16.88
CA PRO A 25 19.70 -5.37 -16.38
C PRO A 25 19.19 -5.28 -14.93
N LEU A 26 18.16 -6.07 -14.61
CA LEU A 26 17.46 -6.02 -13.33
C LEU A 26 18.37 -6.29 -12.13
N GLU A 27 19.33 -7.21 -12.27
CA GLU A 27 20.30 -7.51 -11.22
C GLU A 27 21.17 -6.29 -10.87
N SER A 28 21.60 -5.54 -11.88
CA SER A 28 22.39 -4.32 -11.68
C SER A 28 21.54 -3.22 -11.07
N LYS A 29 20.28 -3.03 -11.51
CA LYS A 29 19.35 -2.07 -10.88
C LYS A 29 19.16 -2.37 -9.39
N ARG A 30 18.95 -3.64 -9.05
CA ARG A 30 18.80 -4.10 -7.66
C ARG A 30 20.02 -3.74 -6.82
N ARG A 31 21.23 -4.04 -7.32
CA ARG A 31 22.48 -3.71 -6.61
C ARG A 31 22.63 -2.19 -6.41
N ILE A 32 22.47 -1.41 -7.48
CA ILE A 32 22.61 0.05 -7.43
C ILE A 32 21.61 0.67 -6.46
N TYR A 33 20.36 0.20 -6.46
CA TYR A 33 19.34 0.65 -5.53
C TYR A 33 19.76 0.43 -4.07
N TRP A 34 20.22 -0.78 -3.72
CA TRP A 34 20.63 -1.07 -2.35
C TRP A 34 21.90 -0.32 -1.92
N TYR A 35 22.83 -0.07 -2.84
CA TYR A 35 23.99 0.80 -2.56
C TYR A 35 23.55 2.25 -2.30
N LEU A 36 22.63 2.79 -3.10
CA LEU A 36 22.07 4.13 -2.89
C LEU A 36 21.27 4.20 -1.58
N ALA A 37 20.51 3.16 -1.23
CA ALA A 37 19.79 3.09 0.05
C ALA A 37 20.77 3.09 1.24
N ALA A 38 21.86 2.31 1.18
CA ALA A 38 22.89 2.30 2.21
C ALA A 38 23.59 3.66 2.34
N LEU A 39 23.91 4.31 1.22
CA LEU A 39 24.55 5.62 1.20
C LEU A 39 23.61 6.72 1.74
N THR A 40 22.33 6.66 1.37
CA THR A 40 21.27 7.51 1.93
C THR A 40 21.23 7.37 3.45
N MET A 41 21.27 6.13 3.96
CA MET A 41 21.25 5.87 5.40
C MET A 41 22.49 6.42 6.10
N LEU A 42 23.68 6.25 5.51
CA LEU A 42 24.93 6.82 6.02
C LEU A 42 24.84 8.35 6.15
N PHE A 43 24.33 9.03 5.12
CA PHE A 43 24.16 10.48 5.16
C PHE A 43 23.08 10.93 6.15
N ALA A 44 21.99 10.17 6.31
CA ALA A 44 20.98 10.46 7.32
C ALA A 44 21.56 10.36 8.75
N VAL A 45 22.41 9.37 9.02
CA VAL A 45 23.12 9.24 10.31
C VAL A 45 24.07 10.41 10.53
N LEU A 46 24.87 10.78 9.53
CA LEU A 46 25.80 11.92 9.62
C LEU A 46 25.07 13.26 9.79
N ALA A 47 23.86 13.40 9.22
CA ALA A 47 23.03 14.57 9.38
C ALA A 47 22.42 14.70 10.79
N ALA A 48 22.12 13.56 11.42
CA ALA A 48 21.51 13.47 12.75
C ALA A 48 22.53 13.46 13.91
N TYR A 49 23.81 13.19 13.62
CA TYR A 49 24.90 13.23 14.60
C TYR A 49 25.02 14.60 15.30
N PRO A 50 25.29 14.66 16.63
CA PRO A 50 25.70 13.57 17.52
C PRO A 50 24.59 12.89 18.35
N ASP A 51 23.34 13.33 18.26
CA ASP A 51 22.29 12.84 19.16
C ASP A 51 21.88 11.39 18.83
N PRO A 52 22.05 10.41 19.74
CA PRO A 52 21.72 9.01 19.48
C PRO A 52 20.22 8.79 19.22
N ALA A 53 19.34 9.61 19.82
CA ALA A 53 17.89 9.44 19.64
C ALA A 53 17.47 9.81 18.20
N THR A 54 17.99 10.91 17.67
CA THR A 54 17.73 11.35 16.29
C THR A 54 18.39 10.43 15.26
N ILE A 55 19.57 9.88 15.57
CA ILE A 55 20.22 8.87 14.73
C ILE A 55 19.33 7.61 14.62
N LEU A 56 18.83 7.10 15.74
CA LEU A 56 17.97 5.92 15.74
C LEU A 56 16.67 6.18 14.97
N ALA A 57 16.05 7.34 15.19
CA ALA A 57 14.86 7.75 14.46
C ALA A 57 15.12 7.86 12.94
N ALA A 58 16.25 8.46 12.55
CA ALA A 58 16.65 8.59 11.15
C ALA A 58 16.86 7.22 10.50
N ILE A 59 17.57 6.29 11.16
CA ILE A 59 17.74 4.93 10.64
C ILE A 59 16.39 4.24 10.45
N GLY A 60 15.51 4.32 11.45
CA GLY A 60 14.18 3.71 11.40
C GLY A 60 13.34 4.24 10.24
N VAL A 61 13.23 5.57 10.11
CA VAL A 61 12.47 6.22 9.04
C VAL A 61 13.04 5.86 7.67
N MET A 62 14.36 5.88 7.49
CA MET A 62 14.99 5.61 6.19
C MET A 62 14.91 4.13 5.81
N LEU A 63 14.98 3.21 6.78
CA LEU A 63 14.71 1.79 6.55
C LEU A 63 13.27 1.57 6.06
N ILE A 64 12.30 2.14 6.77
CA ILE A 64 10.89 2.02 6.38
C ILE A 64 10.65 2.63 5.00
N ALA A 65 11.23 3.80 4.72
CA ALA A 65 11.07 4.48 3.45
C ALA A 65 11.69 3.68 2.28
N THR A 66 12.95 3.24 2.42
CA THR A 66 13.65 2.52 1.35
C THR A 66 13.09 1.11 1.13
N VAL A 67 12.90 0.33 2.20
CA VAL A 67 12.32 -1.01 2.10
C VAL A 67 10.86 -0.94 1.66
N GLY A 68 10.09 -0.01 2.21
CA GLY A 68 8.69 0.19 1.87
C GLY A 68 8.50 0.59 0.41
N TRP A 69 9.32 1.52 -0.09
CA TRP A 69 9.31 1.92 -1.50
C TRP A 69 9.70 0.75 -2.42
N ALA A 70 10.77 0.03 -2.08
CA ALA A 70 11.21 -1.13 -2.84
C ALA A 70 10.14 -2.22 -2.87
N TYR A 71 9.45 -2.46 -1.75
CA TYR A 71 8.35 -3.41 -1.70
C TYR A 71 7.15 -2.95 -2.54
N ALA A 72 6.78 -1.67 -2.47
CA ALA A 72 5.59 -1.15 -3.12
C ALA A 72 5.73 -1.03 -4.65
N HIS A 73 6.92 -0.65 -5.14
CA HIS A 73 7.07 -0.16 -6.51
C HIS A 73 8.19 -0.82 -7.31
N THR A 74 8.97 -1.76 -6.75
CA THR A 74 10.10 -2.35 -7.48
C THR A 74 10.24 -3.87 -7.24
N PRO A 75 10.93 -4.60 -8.14
CA PRO A 75 11.26 -6.01 -7.94
C PRO A 75 12.61 -6.20 -7.21
N TYR A 76 13.02 -5.25 -6.36
CA TYR A 76 14.39 -5.21 -5.82
C TYR A 76 14.60 -6.04 -4.55
N ILE A 77 13.54 -6.45 -3.85
CA ILE A 77 13.66 -7.32 -2.68
C ILE A 77 13.67 -8.78 -3.15
N ARG A 78 14.84 -9.43 -3.13
CA ARG A 78 14.99 -10.86 -3.43
C ARG A 78 15.60 -11.58 -2.24
N ILE A 79 14.91 -12.61 -1.76
CA ILE A 79 15.35 -13.44 -0.63
C ILE A 79 15.27 -14.90 -1.07
N ARG A 80 16.40 -15.61 -1.02
CA ARG A 80 16.51 -17.05 -1.37
C ARG A 80 15.92 -17.40 -2.75
N GLY A 81 16.13 -16.54 -3.75
CA GLY A 81 15.62 -16.78 -5.10
C GLY A 81 14.20 -16.28 -5.36
N THR A 82 13.44 -15.91 -4.33
CA THR A 82 12.07 -15.39 -4.48
C THR A 82 12.03 -13.87 -4.40
N ILE A 83 11.33 -13.22 -5.34
CA ILE A 83 11.09 -11.78 -5.32
C ILE A 83 9.88 -11.47 -4.44
N TYR A 84 10.06 -10.58 -3.47
CA TYR A 84 9.01 -10.08 -2.59
C TYR A 84 8.64 -8.67 -3.01
N ALA A 85 7.53 -8.52 -3.73
CA ALA A 85 7.00 -7.23 -4.12
C ALA A 85 5.50 -7.17 -3.85
N PHE A 86 4.98 -5.97 -3.64
CA PHE A 86 3.55 -5.69 -3.46
C PHE A 86 2.78 -6.06 -4.73
N GLN A 87 3.25 -5.57 -5.87
CA GLN A 87 2.65 -5.74 -7.18
C GLN A 87 3.00 -7.11 -7.80
N PRO A 88 2.02 -7.85 -8.34
CA PRO A 88 2.26 -9.12 -9.05
C PRO A 88 3.18 -8.96 -10.26
N LEU A 89 3.12 -7.81 -10.94
CA LEU A 89 4.00 -7.47 -12.04
C LEU A 89 5.48 -7.57 -11.65
N HIS A 90 5.84 -6.99 -10.50
CA HIS A 90 7.22 -7.02 -10.00
C HIS A 90 7.62 -8.39 -9.46
N LYS A 91 6.67 -9.14 -8.87
CA LYS A 91 6.92 -10.51 -8.42
C LYS A 91 7.33 -11.42 -9.59
N ASN A 92 6.74 -11.20 -10.77
CA ASN A 92 6.97 -11.99 -11.97
C ASN A 92 7.97 -11.32 -12.95
N ALA A 93 8.74 -10.32 -12.51
CA ALA A 93 9.63 -9.55 -13.38
C ALA A 93 10.75 -10.40 -14.03
N GLU A 94 11.10 -11.54 -13.44
CA GLU A 94 12.11 -12.48 -13.96
C GLU A 94 11.47 -13.65 -14.75
N SER A 95 10.13 -13.76 -14.82
CA SER A 95 9.41 -14.82 -15.57
C SER A 95 8.95 -14.29 -16.93
N GLU A 96 9.63 -14.69 -18.01
CA GLU A 96 9.22 -14.42 -19.39
C GLU A 96 7.92 -15.19 -19.70
N GLY A 97 6.76 -14.54 -19.54
CA GLY A 97 5.46 -15.05 -19.98
C GLY A 97 4.33 -14.88 -18.98
N ASP A 98 4.61 -14.84 -17.67
CA ASP A 98 3.56 -14.70 -16.64
C ASP A 98 3.10 -13.26 -16.46
N SER A 99 3.96 -12.27 -16.70
CA SER A 99 3.60 -10.85 -16.63
C SER A 99 2.63 -10.44 -17.75
N ALA A 100 2.74 -11.06 -18.92
CA ALA A 100 1.86 -10.82 -20.07
C ALA A 100 0.44 -11.41 -19.90
N LYS A 101 0.27 -12.39 -19.00
CA LYS A 101 -1.05 -12.98 -18.68
C LYS A 101 -1.84 -12.19 -17.64
N LEU A 102 -1.19 -11.33 -16.86
CA LEU A 102 -1.85 -10.54 -15.82
C LEU A 102 -2.66 -9.40 -16.44
N GLN A 103 -3.97 -9.38 -16.23
CA GLN A 103 -4.81 -8.24 -16.64
C GLN A 103 -4.36 -6.97 -15.90
N ARG A 104 -4.56 -5.78 -16.50
CA ARG A 104 -4.07 -4.48 -15.96
C ARG A 104 -4.43 -4.22 -14.48
N HIS A 105 -5.54 -4.77 -14.00
CA HIS A 105 -5.95 -4.68 -12.59
C HIS A 105 -5.17 -5.63 -11.66
N GLU A 106 -4.82 -6.83 -12.13
CA GLU A 106 -3.98 -7.80 -11.41
C GLU A 106 -2.51 -7.35 -11.32
N GLN A 107 -2.11 -6.35 -12.11
CA GLN A 107 -0.76 -5.80 -12.07
C GLN A 107 -0.50 -4.94 -10.82
N ILE A 108 -1.54 -4.37 -10.20
CA ILE A 108 -1.39 -3.35 -9.15
C ILE A 108 -1.16 -3.98 -7.77
N ALA A 109 -1.91 -5.03 -7.40
CA ALA A 109 -1.74 -5.75 -6.15
C ALA A 109 -2.49 -7.09 -6.20
N THR A 110 -1.98 -8.12 -5.53
CA THR A 110 -2.73 -9.37 -5.41
C THR A 110 -4.00 -9.13 -4.59
N PRO A 111 -5.14 -9.76 -4.94
CA PRO A 111 -6.40 -9.65 -4.21
C PRO A 111 -6.29 -9.73 -2.68
N PRO A 112 -5.59 -10.71 -2.08
CA PRO A 112 -5.52 -10.84 -0.63
C PRO A 112 -4.83 -9.64 0.03
N LYS A 113 -3.86 -9.00 -0.64
CA LYS A 113 -3.15 -7.84 -0.09
C LYS A 113 -4.05 -6.61 -0.04
N ILE A 114 -4.82 -6.37 -1.09
CA ILE A 114 -5.79 -5.26 -1.14
C ILE A 114 -6.82 -5.44 -0.03
N TRP A 115 -7.38 -6.64 0.09
CA TRP A 115 -8.40 -6.93 1.07
C TRP A 115 -7.87 -6.88 2.51
N TRP A 116 -6.63 -7.28 2.77
CA TRP A 116 -5.98 -7.05 4.07
C TRP A 116 -5.72 -5.57 4.37
N ILE A 117 -5.38 -4.75 3.37
CA ILE A 117 -5.26 -3.30 3.56
C ILE A 117 -6.62 -2.72 3.95
N ILE A 118 -7.70 -3.09 3.25
CA ILE A 118 -9.05 -2.63 3.56
C ILE A 118 -9.46 -3.04 4.98
N ALA A 119 -9.26 -4.31 5.33
CA ALA A 119 -9.57 -4.83 6.66
C ALA A 119 -8.73 -4.15 7.76
N GLY A 120 -7.42 -3.96 7.52
CA GLY A 120 -6.51 -3.31 8.45
C GLY A 120 -6.85 -1.84 8.69
N PHE A 121 -7.20 -1.10 7.63
CA PHE A 121 -7.69 0.27 7.76
C PHE A 121 -9.02 0.32 8.54
N GLY A 122 -9.97 -0.57 8.24
CA GLY A 122 -11.22 -0.67 9.00
C GLY A 122 -10.96 -0.87 10.50
N LEU A 123 -10.13 -1.84 10.87
CA LEU A 123 -9.76 -2.08 12.26
C LEU A 123 -9.03 -0.89 12.90
N ALA A 124 -8.15 -0.20 12.18
CA ALA A 124 -7.47 0.99 12.70
C ALA A 124 -8.47 2.12 13.00
N PHE A 125 -9.49 2.30 12.14
CA PHE A 125 -10.59 3.22 12.39
C PHE A 125 -11.42 2.78 13.60
N ASP A 126 -11.75 1.49 13.74
CA ASP A 126 -12.46 0.98 14.91
C ASP A 126 -11.71 1.29 16.20
N VAL A 127 -10.39 1.07 16.22
CA VAL A 127 -9.55 1.40 17.37
C VAL A 127 -9.56 2.89 17.66
N ALA A 128 -9.45 3.74 16.62
CA ALA A 128 -9.51 5.19 16.77
C ALA A 128 -10.84 5.64 17.38
N VAL A 129 -11.96 5.14 16.86
CA VAL A 129 -13.31 5.41 17.35
C VAL A 129 -13.49 4.89 18.79
N CYS A 130 -13.10 3.65 19.08
CA CYS A 130 -13.19 3.11 20.44
C CYS A 130 -12.35 3.91 21.45
N SER A 131 -11.18 4.38 21.01
CA SER A 131 -10.28 5.15 21.86
C SER A 131 -10.78 6.56 22.19
N SER A 132 -11.63 7.16 21.34
CA SER A 132 -12.22 8.48 21.63
C SER A 132 -13.28 8.42 22.74
N PHE A 133 -13.87 7.26 22.99
CA PHE A 133 -14.83 7.06 24.09
C PHE A 133 -14.17 6.76 25.46
N LEU A 134 -12.84 6.64 25.53
CA LEU A 134 -12.14 6.35 26.79
C LEU A 134 -11.91 7.64 27.61
N PRO A 135 -12.33 7.69 28.90
CA PRO A 135 -12.14 8.87 29.73
C PRO A 135 -10.65 9.11 30.04
N GLY A 136 -10.19 10.35 29.91
CA GLY A 136 -8.86 10.79 30.33
C GLY A 136 -7.74 10.67 29.29
N ARG A 137 -8.04 10.31 28.04
CA ARG A 137 -7.09 10.46 26.92
C ARG A 137 -7.38 11.74 26.14
N GLU A 138 -6.33 12.51 25.91
CA GLU A 138 -6.25 13.37 24.73
C GLU A 138 -6.33 12.42 23.53
N GLY A 139 -7.54 12.22 22.99
CA GLY A 139 -7.74 11.41 21.80
C GLY A 139 -6.85 11.90 20.66
N PHE A 140 -6.64 11.07 19.64
CA PHE A 140 -6.14 11.60 18.36
C PHE A 140 -6.99 12.83 18.02
N SER A 141 -6.38 14.01 18.03
CA SER A 141 -7.06 15.30 17.98
C SER A 141 -7.62 15.55 16.57
N PHE A 142 -8.62 14.78 16.18
CA PHE A 142 -9.60 15.21 15.20
C PHE A 142 -10.49 16.18 15.96
N HIS A 143 -10.43 17.46 15.60
CA HIS A 143 -11.05 18.55 16.36
C HIS A 143 -12.58 18.41 16.50
N ASN A 144 -13.19 17.47 15.78
CA ASN A 144 -14.59 17.07 15.85
C ASN A 144 -14.76 15.57 15.56
N ASP A 145 -15.51 14.85 16.40
CA ASP A 145 -15.95 13.46 16.14
C ASP A 145 -16.62 13.28 14.77
N ARG A 146 -17.24 14.36 14.26
CA ARG A 146 -17.84 14.44 12.94
C ARG A 146 -16.85 14.21 11.80
N GLU A 147 -15.61 14.68 11.92
CA GLU A 147 -14.60 14.53 10.86
C GLU A 147 -14.14 13.08 10.74
N LEU A 148 -13.94 12.39 11.88
CA LEU A 148 -13.58 10.98 11.91
C LEU A 148 -14.67 10.11 11.24
N ILE A 149 -15.95 10.39 11.54
CA ILE A 149 -17.09 9.71 10.90
C ILE A 149 -17.11 9.99 9.40
N LEU A 150 -16.84 11.22 8.97
CA LEU A 150 -16.79 11.57 7.54
C LEU A 150 -15.63 10.86 6.82
N TYR A 151 -14.46 10.73 7.44
CA TYR A 151 -13.35 9.98 6.88
C TYR A 151 -13.67 8.50 6.77
N MET A 152 -14.30 7.91 7.79
CA MET A 152 -14.73 6.52 7.77
C MET A 152 -15.79 6.28 6.68
N LEU A 153 -16.76 7.18 6.55
CA LEU A 153 -17.77 7.13 5.49
C LEU A 153 -17.12 7.25 4.11
N GLY A 154 -16.23 8.21 3.91
CA GLY A 154 -15.49 8.41 2.67
C GLY A 154 -14.66 7.18 2.29
N PHE A 155 -13.94 6.61 3.25
CA PHE A 155 -13.19 5.36 3.07
C PHE A 155 -14.12 4.21 2.67
N CYS A 156 -15.21 4.00 3.42
CA CYS A 156 -16.17 2.93 3.14
C CYS A 156 -16.75 3.06 1.73
N LEU A 157 -17.21 4.26 1.36
CA LEU A 157 -17.82 4.50 0.04
C LEU A 157 -16.81 4.31 -1.09
N LEU A 158 -15.63 4.92 -0.98
CA LEU A 158 -14.60 4.85 -2.01
C LEU A 158 -14.18 3.41 -2.28
N PHE A 159 -13.86 2.65 -1.24
CA PHE A 159 -13.39 1.27 -1.39
C PHE A 159 -14.54 0.30 -1.73
N ALA A 160 -15.73 0.45 -1.15
CA ALA A 160 -16.86 -0.41 -1.46
C ALA A 160 -17.31 -0.24 -2.92
N VAL A 161 -17.43 1.00 -3.40
CA VAL A 161 -17.79 1.28 -4.80
C VAL A 161 -16.68 0.83 -5.74
N GLY A 162 -15.43 1.20 -5.46
CA GLY A 162 -14.29 0.87 -6.31
C GLY A 162 -14.11 -0.65 -6.49
N MET A 163 -14.14 -1.40 -5.38
CA MET A 163 -14.00 -2.85 -5.41
C MET A 163 -15.24 -3.54 -6.01
N GLY A 164 -16.45 -3.13 -5.61
CA GLY A 164 -17.68 -3.72 -6.13
C GLY A 164 -17.83 -3.52 -7.63
N TYR A 165 -17.51 -2.33 -8.14
CA TYR A 165 -17.52 -2.04 -9.57
C TYR A 165 -16.42 -2.79 -10.31
N GLY A 166 -15.18 -2.74 -9.81
CA GLY A 166 -14.03 -3.40 -10.42
C GLY A 166 -14.26 -4.91 -10.54
N GLU A 167 -14.56 -5.57 -9.43
CA GLU A 167 -14.74 -7.02 -9.41
C GLU A 167 -15.92 -7.48 -10.29
N ALA A 168 -17.04 -6.75 -10.31
CA ALA A 168 -18.17 -7.08 -11.19
C ALA A 168 -17.85 -6.86 -12.67
N LYS A 169 -17.16 -5.77 -13.02
CA LYS A 169 -16.78 -5.46 -14.40
C LYS A 169 -15.87 -6.54 -15.00
N PHE A 170 -14.96 -7.07 -14.19
CA PHE A 170 -14.02 -8.12 -14.62
C PHE A 170 -14.55 -9.54 -14.36
N ARG A 171 -15.81 -9.70 -13.96
CA ARG A 171 -16.47 -10.99 -13.69
C ARG A 171 -15.75 -11.83 -12.64
N TYR A 172 -15.07 -11.20 -11.68
CA TYR A 172 -14.50 -11.89 -10.54
C TYR A 172 -15.61 -12.31 -9.56
N PRO A 173 -15.44 -13.42 -8.82
CA PRO A 173 -16.36 -13.77 -7.75
C PRO A 173 -16.31 -12.71 -6.64
N ILE A 174 -17.38 -12.62 -5.86
CA ILE A 174 -17.51 -11.69 -4.72
C ILE A 174 -16.27 -11.77 -3.81
N ALA A 175 -15.65 -10.61 -3.58
CA ALA A 175 -14.44 -10.39 -2.81
C ALA A 175 -13.25 -11.27 -3.24
N GLN A 176 -13.24 -11.76 -4.48
CA GLN A 176 -12.24 -12.70 -5.01
C GLN A 176 -11.98 -13.90 -4.06
N GLY A 177 -13.00 -14.33 -3.31
CA GLY A 177 -12.92 -15.42 -2.33
C GLY A 177 -12.41 -15.04 -0.93
N GLN A 178 -12.01 -13.78 -0.68
CA GLN A 178 -11.48 -13.30 0.60
C GLN A 178 -12.58 -13.01 1.64
N ARG A 179 -13.39 -14.02 1.96
CA ARG A 179 -14.58 -13.87 2.83
C ARG A 179 -14.26 -13.34 4.22
N LEU A 180 -13.13 -13.74 4.81
CA LEU A 180 -12.72 -13.28 6.15
C LEU A 180 -12.44 -11.78 6.19
N GLN A 181 -11.65 -11.26 5.23
CA GLN A 181 -11.30 -9.85 5.16
C GLN A 181 -12.53 -8.98 4.84
N PHE A 182 -13.38 -9.45 3.92
CA PHE A 182 -14.67 -8.82 3.64
C PHE A 182 -15.56 -8.77 4.89
N PHE A 183 -15.62 -9.87 5.66
CA PHE A 183 -16.38 -9.92 6.91
C PHE A 183 -15.85 -8.92 7.94
N ILE A 184 -14.53 -8.83 8.14
CA ILE A 184 -13.92 -7.85 9.04
C ILE A 184 -14.31 -6.42 8.63
N ALA A 185 -14.14 -6.06 7.36
CA ALA A 185 -14.51 -4.72 6.85
C ALA A 185 -16.02 -4.44 6.99
N SER A 186 -16.85 -5.47 6.83
CA SER A 186 -18.30 -5.37 7.01
C SER A 186 -18.68 -5.14 8.47
N VAL A 187 -18.09 -5.88 9.41
CA VAL A 187 -18.37 -5.72 10.85
C VAL A 187 -17.87 -4.37 11.35
N SER A 188 -16.65 -3.98 10.98
CA SER A 188 -16.05 -2.68 11.33
C SER A 188 -16.92 -1.50 10.87
N SER A 189 -17.50 -1.60 9.68
CA SER A 189 -18.40 -0.56 9.14
C SER A 189 -19.87 -0.68 9.55
N ALA A 190 -20.18 -1.51 10.56
CA ALA A 190 -21.56 -1.83 10.96
C ALA A 190 -22.46 -2.28 9.78
N GLY A 191 -21.88 -2.97 8.79
CA GLY A 191 -22.54 -3.50 7.61
C GLY A 191 -22.62 -2.52 6.42
N LEU A 192 -22.30 -1.24 6.61
CA LEU A 192 -22.39 -0.24 5.54
C LEU A 192 -21.54 -0.61 4.33
N PHE A 193 -20.30 -1.07 4.56
CA PHE A 193 -19.39 -1.49 3.50
C PHE A 193 -20.01 -2.61 2.66
N ALA A 194 -20.58 -3.63 3.31
CA ALA A 194 -21.19 -4.77 2.64
C ALA A 194 -22.38 -4.36 1.76
N VAL A 195 -23.27 -3.52 2.30
CA VAL A 195 -24.47 -3.07 1.58
C VAL A 195 -24.10 -2.31 0.33
N VAL A 196 -23.18 -1.34 0.44
CA VAL A 196 -22.73 -0.53 -0.70
C VAL A 196 -22.00 -1.39 -1.72
N TYR A 197 -21.03 -2.20 -1.26
CA TYR A 197 -20.22 -3.06 -2.12
C TYR A 197 -21.10 -4.05 -2.92
N LEU A 198 -22.00 -4.78 -2.25
CA LEU A 198 -22.86 -5.76 -2.90
C LEU A 198 -23.86 -5.10 -3.86
N SER A 199 -24.40 -3.94 -3.50
CA SER A 199 -25.31 -3.19 -4.37
C SER A 199 -24.61 -2.79 -5.67
N VAL A 200 -23.41 -2.21 -5.58
CA VAL A 200 -22.62 -1.82 -6.75
C VAL A 200 -22.22 -3.03 -7.58
N TYR A 201 -21.78 -4.12 -6.94
CA TYR A 201 -21.41 -5.36 -7.61
C TYR A 201 -22.58 -5.92 -8.42
N HIS A 202 -23.76 -6.04 -7.80
CA HIS A 202 -24.93 -6.58 -8.49
C HIS A 202 -25.46 -5.67 -9.60
N LEU A 203 -25.51 -4.35 -9.38
CA LEU A 203 -25.92 -3.40 -10.42
C LEU A 203 -24.98 -3.45 -11.63
N THR A 204 -23.68 -3.47 -11.38
CA THR A 204 -22.66 -3.54 -12.44
C THR A 204 -22.72 -4.88 -13.17
N SER A 205 -22.90 -6.00 -12.47
CA SER A 205 -23.00 -7.33 -13.08
C SER A 205 -24.21 -7.46 -14.00
N LYS A 206 -25.35 -6.83 -13.65
CA LYS A 206 -26.54 -6.77 -14.52
C LYS A 206 -26.29 -5.92 -15.75
N ALA A 207 -25.67 -4.75 -15.58
CA ALA A 207 -25.38 -3.82 -16.67
C ALA A 207 -24.41 -4.41 -17.70
N THR A 208 -23.38 -5.13 -17.26
CA THR A 208 -22.43 -5.80 -18.17
C THR A 208 -23.08 -6.96 -18.93
N ARG A 209 -23.92 -7.76 -18.26
CA ARG A 209 -24.64 -8.86 -18.91
C ARG A 209 -25.61 -8.38 -20.01
N HIS A 210 -26.25 -7.22 -19.82
CA HIS A 210 -27.14 -6.64 -20.84
C HIS A 210 -26.41 -6.10 -22.07
N ARG A 211 -25.12 -5.75 -21.95
CA ARG A 211 -24.33 -5.21 -23.06
C ARG A 211 -23.80 -6.29 -24.01
N ASP A 212 -23.68 -7.53 -23.52
CA ASP A 212 -23.12 -8.65 -24.26
C ASP A 212 -24.20 -9.50 -24.98
N ASN A 213 -25.49 -9.17 -24.78
CA ASN A 213 -26.66 -9.73 -25.46
C ASN A 213 -27.17 -8.78 -26.54
#